data_AF-A0A3A8QGY1-F1
#
_entry.id   AF-A0A3A8QGY1-F1
#
_cell.length_a   1.000
_cell.length_b   1.000
_cell.length_c   1.000
_cell.angle_alpha   90.00
_cell.angle_beta   90.00
_cell.angle_gamma   90.00
#
_symmetry.space_group_name_H-M   'P 1'
#
loop_
_entity.id
_entity.type
_entity.pdbx_description
1 polymer ?
#
loop_
_entity_poly.entity_id
_entity_poly.type
_entity_poly.pdbx_seq_one_letter_code
_entity_poly.pdbx_strand_id
1 'polypeptide(L)'
;MSSFRALALLATLTLVPASALAEPEDALSGVNYVFATVDAYSVVGSSLIVTGTLVGESNVRTIEFPGPGSDRAEEASRCDRLALLTMTRPGRFHFSWFRQAGGYFPVCTLTRQ
;
A
#
# COMPACT_ATOMS: atom_id res chain seq x y z
N MET A 1 -20.96 42.64 -8.74
CA MET A 1 -19.83 41.70 -8.98
C MET A 1 -19.46 41.02 -7.67
N SER A 2 -19.31 39.69 -7.69
CA SER A 2 -18.57 38.86 -6.73
C SER A 2 -19.02 38.76 -5.26
N SER A 3 -20.08 38.00 -4.98
CA SER A 3 -20.27 37.36 -3.66
C SER A 3 -20.10 35.83 -3.70
N PHE A 4 -20.06 35.21 -4.89
CA PHE A 4 -19.91 33.76 -5.06
C PHE A 4 -18.46 33.26 -5.05
N ARG A 5 -17.45 34.15 -5.07
CA ARG A 5 -16.03 33.76 -5.07
C ARG A 5 -15.48 33.40 -3.69
N ALA A 6 -16.15 33.81 -2.60
CA ALA A 6 -15.62 33.61 -1.25
C ALA A 6 -15.95 32.22 -0.65
N LEU A 7 -16.98 31.53 -1.15
CA LEU A 7 -17.39 30.22 -0.65
C LEU A 7 -16.59 29.04 -1.24
N ALA A 8 -15.86 29.25 -2.33
CA ALA A 8 -15.11 28.20 -3.00
C ALA A 8 -13.74 27.88 -2.34
N LEU A 9 -13.24 28.75 -1.45
CA LEU A 9 -11.90 28.60 -0.85
C LEU A 9 -11.87 27.82 0.48
N LEU A 10 -13.03 27.50 1.08
CA LEU A 10 -13.10 26.83 2.39
C LEU A 10 -13.20 25.29 2.31
N ALA A 11 -13.27 24.71 1.10
CA ALA A 11 -13.41 23.26 0.91
C ALA A 11 -12.08 22.50 0.80
N THR A 12 -10.93 23.15 0.90
CA THR A 12 -9.62 22.52 0.67
C THR A 12 -8.92 22.03 1.93
N LEU A 13 -9.52 22.18 3.13
CA LEU A 13 -8.76 22.11 4.38
C LEU A 13 -8.75 20.78 5.14
N THR A 14 -9.49 19.73 4.76
CA THR A 14 -9.46 18.47 5.54
C THR A 14 -9.67 17.20 4.73
N LEU A 15 -8.91 17.02 3.64
CA LEU A 15 -8.65 15.70 3.07
C LEU A 15 -7.23 15.28 3.45
N VAL A 16 -6.90 15.36 4.74
CA VAL A 16 -5.83 14.50 5.25
C VAL A 16 -6.42 13.09 5.21
N PRO A 17 -5.84 12.14 4.45
CA PRO A 17 -6.34 10.78 4.43
C PRO A 17 -6.32 10.27 5.87
N ALA A 18 -7.48 10.00 6.45
CA ALA A 18 -7.57 9.48 7.83
C ALA A 18 -6.76 8.18 8.01
N SER A 19 -6.48 7.49 6.90
CA SER A 19 -5.64 6.30 6.80
C SER A 19 -4.14 6.56 7.03
N ALA A 20 -3.66 7.80 7.01
CA ALA A 20 -2.26 8.12 7.32
C ALA A 20 -1.91 7.97 8.82
N LEU A 21 -2.93 7.90 9.70
CA LEU A 21 -2.75 7.76 11.15
C LEU A 21 -3.38 6.48 11.72
N ALA A 22 -3.99 5.64 10.89
CA ALA A 22 -4.53 4.36 11.32
C ALA A 22 -3.39 3.35 11.55
N GLU A 23 -3.51 2.52 12.58
CA GLU A 23 -2.62 1.36 12.74
C GLU A 23 -2.72 0.45 11.50
N PRO A 24 -1.59 -0.12 11.03
CA PRO A 24 -1.60 -1.05 9.91
C PRO A 24 -2.52 -2.25 10.18
N GLU A 25 -3.29 -2.62 9.16
CA GLU A 25 -4.10 -3.83 9.18
C GLU A 25 -3.21 -5.05 8.89
N ASP A 26 -3.39 -6.16 9.62
CA ASP A 26 -2.66 -7.39 9.31
C ASP A 26 -3.13 -8.03 8.01
N ALA A 27 -2.19 -8.37 7.13
CA ALA A 27 -2.48 -9.13 5.92
C ALA A 27 -2.98 -10.55 6.24
N LEU A 28 -4.12 -10.91 5.66
CA LEU A 28 -4.71 -12.23 5.79
C LEU A 28 -3.98 -13.26 4.91
N SER A 29 -3.72 -14.43 5.47
CA SER A 29 -3.14 -15.53 4.71
C SER A 29 -4.15 -16.12 3.74
N GLY A 30 -3.71 -16.45 2.53
CA GLY A 30 -4.57 -16.92 1.44
C GLY A 30 -5.25 -15.80 0.65
N VAL A 31 -5.04 -14.52 1.01
CA VAL A 31 -5.58 -13.37 0.29
C VAL A 31 -4.48 -12.73 -0.57
N ASN A 32 -4.80 -12.45 -1.83
CA ASN A 32 -3.92 -11.71 -2.73
C ASN A 32 -4.31 -10.23 -2.72
N TYR A 33 -3.44 -9.40 -2.17
CA TYR A 33 -3.62 -7.96 -2.11
C TYR A 33 -3.02 -7.34 -3.36
N VAL A 34 -3.83 -6.69 -4.20
CA VAL A 34 -3.38 -6.03 -5.43
C VAL A 34 -3.61 -4.54 -5.31
N PHE A 35 -2.51 -3.78 -5.25
CA PHE A 35 -2.52 -2.32 -5.16
C PHE A 35 -2.61 -1.70 -6.55
N ALA A 36 -3.64 -0.89 -6.75
CA ALA A 36 -3.81 0.01 -7.89
C ALA A 36 -2.81 1.18 -7.82
N THR A 37 -2.62 1.71 -6.61
CA THR A 37 -1.60 2.71 -6.29
C THR A 37 -0.85 2.30 -5.03
N VAL A 38 0.42 2.66 -4.97
CA VAL A 38 1.20 2.64 -3.73
C VAL A 38 1.55 4.09 -3.43
N ASP A 39 1.16 4.55 -2.24
CA ASP A 39 1.34 5.92 -1.79
C ASP A 39 2.50 6.02 -0.79
N ALA A 40 2.72 4.97 0.02
CA ALA A 40 3.89 4.80 0.86
C ALA A 40 4.23 3.32 1.09
N TYR A 41 5.48 3.04 1.44
CA TYR A 41 5.85 1.75 2.04
C TYR A 41 6.91 1.95 3.12
N SER A 42 7.03 0.97 4.01
CA SER A 42 8.04 0.93 5.05
C SER A 42 8.46 -0.52 5.31
N VAL A 43 9.73 -0.73 5.63
CA VAL A 43 10.24 -2.04 6.04
C VAL A 43 10.59 -1.97 7.51
N VAL A 44 9.96 -2.82 8.33
CA VAL A 44 10.15 -2.87 9.78
C VAL A 44 10.53 -4.30 10.16
N GLY A 45 11.82 -4.54 10.45
CA GLY A 45 12.33 -5.90 10.67
C GLY A 45 12.15 -6.77 9.42
N SER A 46 11.36 -7.84 9.55
CA SER A 46 10.96 -8.71 8.42
C SER A 46 9.59 -8.36 7.83
N SER A 47 8.91 -7.33 8.32
CA SER A 47 7.60 -6.90 7.81
C SER A 47 7.74 -5.83 6.75
N LEU A 48 6.87 -5.88 5.75
CA LEU A 48 6.65 -4.80 4.78
C LEU A 48 5.29 -4.17 5.07
N ILE A 49 5.24 -2.87 5.32
CA ILE A 49 3.99 -2.12 5.46
C ILE A 49 3.80 -1.35 4.16
N VAL A 50 2.62 -1.45 3.55
CA VAL A 50 2.28 -0.72 2.32
C VAL A 50 1.01 0.08 2.55
N THR A 51 1.06 1.35 2.21
CA THR A 51 -0.08 2.25 2.16
C THR A 51 -0.43 2.52 0.71
N GLY A 52 -1.68 2.31 0.34
CA GLY A 52 -2.14 2.53 -1.03
C GLY A 52 -3.60 2.17 -1.24
N THR A 53 -4.04 2.24 -2.49
CA THR A 53 -5.42 1.89 -2.87
C THR A 53 -5.42 0.51 -3.52
N LEU A 54 -6.27 -0.41 -3.03
CA LEU A 54 -6.44 -1.72 -3.65
C LEU A 54 -7.30 -1.65 -4.91
N VAL A 55 -7.07 -2.56 -5.87
CA VAL A 55 -7.87 -2.65 -7.09
C VAL A 55 -9.33 -2.93 -6.74
N GLY A 56 -10.24 -2.10 -7.24
CA GLY A 56 -11.68 -2.19 -6.97
C GLY A 56 -12.13 -1.49 -5.68
N GLU A 57 -11.20 -0.93 -4.91
CA GLU A 57 -11.50 -0.10 -3.74
C GLU A 57 -11.25 1.39 -4.04
N SER A 58 -11.96 2.27 -3.34
CA SER A 58 -11.76 3.74 -3.43
C SER A 58 -11.04 4.32 -2.22
N ASN A 59 -10.86 3.54 -1.16
CA ASN A 59 -10.25 3.99 0.07
C ASN A 59 -8.78 3.57 0.13
N VAL A 60 -7.93 4.45 0.66
CA VAL A 60 -6.54 4.14 0.95
C VAL A 60 -6.47 3.26 2.20
N ARG A 61 -5.69 2.19 2.16
CA ARG A 61 -5.45 1.26 3.26
C ARG A 61 -3.98 1.18 3.57
N THR A 62 -3.67 0.90 4.83
CA THR A 62 -2.30 0.62 5.30
C THR A 62 -2.29 -0.82 5.78
N ILE A 63 -1.52 -1.68 5.12
CA ILE A 63 -1.52 -3.11 5.37
C ILE A 63 -0.11 -3.56 5.72
N GLU A 64 0.03 -4.26 6.85
CA GLU A 64 1.25 -4.93 7.24
C GLU A 64 1.31 -6.35 6.65
N PHE A 65 2.39 -6.61 5.92
CA PHE A 65 2.72 -7.90 5.35
C PHE A 65 3.88 -8.52 6.13
N PRO A 66 3.60 -9.44 7.07
CA PRO A 66 4.64 -10.09 7.84
C PRO A 66 5.46 -11.03 6.98
N GLY A 67 6.79 -10.85 6.99
CA GLY A 67 7.73 -11.76 6.35
C GLY A 67 8.03 -13.01 7.18
N PRO A 68 8.79 -13.97 6.65
CA PRO A 68 9.01 -15.30 7.24
C PRO A 68 9.95 -15.36 8.47
N GLY A 69 10.01 -14.30 9.28
CA GLY A 69 10.85 -14.20 10.48
C GLY A 69 12.17 -13.46 10.28
N SER A 70 12.86 -13.18 11.40
CA SER A 70 14.05 -12.32 11.47
C SER A 70 15.21 -12.76 10.58
N ASP A 71 15.40 -14.07 10.44
CA ASP A 71 16.53 -14.65 9.69
C ASP A 71 16.35 -14.50 8.16
N ARG A 72 15.20 -13.97 7.72
CA ARG A 72 14.83 -13.84 6.30
C ARG A 72 14.31 -12.45 5.93
N ALA A 73 14.78 -11.42 6.65
CA ALA A 73 14.48 -10.01 6.35
C ALA A 73 14.83 -9.59 4.90
N GLU A 74 15.74 -10.30 4.24
CA GLU A 74 16.08 -10.10 2.83
C GLU A 74 14.88 -10.27 1.89
N GLU A 75 13.91 -11.12 2.21
CA GLU A 75 12.74 -11.35 1.35
C GLU A 75 11.76 -10.18 1.38
N ALA A 76 11.55 -9.57 2.55
CA ALA A 76 10.80 -8.31 2.66
C ALA A 76 11.49 -7.19 1.87
N SER A 77 12.83 -7.17 1.91
CA SER A 77 13.70 -6.25 1.15
C SER A 77 13.79 -6.53 -0.36
N ARG A 78 13.01 -7.49 -0.88
CA ARG A 78 12.80 -7.66 -2.33
C ARG A 78 11.44 -7.09 -2.76
N CYS A 79 10.43 -7.25 -1.92
CA CYS A 79 9.08 -6.75 -2.18
C CYS A 79 9.03 -5.21 -2.09
N ASP A 80 9.84 -4.62 -1.21
CA ASP A 80 9.99 -3.17 -1.07
C ASP A 80 10.40 -2.46 -2.38
N ARG A 81 11.31 -3.05 -3.18
CA ARG A 81 11.75 -2.51 -4.47
C ARG A 81 10.62 -2.49 -5.48
N LEU A 82 9.72 -3.48 -5.44
CA LEU A 82 8.55 -3.52 -6.31
C LEU A 82 7.51 -2.46 -5.89
N ALA A 83 7.32 -2.28 -4.58
CA ALA A 83 6.48 -1.21 -4.04
C ALA A 83 7.03 0.17 -4.46
N LEU A 84 8.35 0.40 -4.31
CA LEU A 84 9.02 1.63 -4.74
C LEU A 84 8.87 1.89 -6.25
N LEU A 85 9.00 0.85 -7.08
CA LEU A 85 8.80 0.98 -8.53
C LEU A 85 7.38 1.39 -8.88
N THR A 86 6.39 0.90 -8.13
CA THR A 86 4.98 1.28 -8.29
C THR A 86 4.76 2.73 -7.88
N MET A 87 5.35 3.17 -6.76
CA MET A 87 5.29 4.56 -6.29
C MET A 87 5.90 5.55 -7.28
N THR A 88 7.07 5.23 -7.83
CA THR A 88 7.79 6.13 -8.74
C THR A 88 7.16 6.23 -10.13
N ARG A 89 6.23 5.31 -10.46
CA ARG A 89 5.50 5.28 -11.74
C ARG A 89 4.02 4.97 -11.53
N PRO A 90 3.24 5.90 -10.92
CA PRO A 90 1.83 5.66 -10.62
C PRO A 90 1.03 5.31 -11.89
N GLY A 91 0.15 4.32 -11.80
CA GLY A 91 -0.72 3.88 -12.91
C GLY A 91 -0.02 3.10 -14.03
N ARG A 92 1.29 2.83 -13.93
CA ARG A 92 2.01 1.96 -14.89
C ARG A 92 2.03 0.50 -14.46
N PHE A 93 1.95 0.26 -13.16
CA PHE A 93 2.09 -1.05 -12.57
C PHE A 93 1.09 -1.27 -11.45
N HIS A 94 0.71 -2.52 -11.25
CA HIS A 94 0.11 -3.02 -10.02
C HIS A 94 1.17 -3.76 -9.22
N PHE A 95 1.24 -3.44 -7.93
CA PHE A 95 1.99 -4.24 -6.97
C PHE A 95 1.03 -5.24 -6.33
N SER A 96 1.38 -6.52 -6.31
CA SER A 96 0.61 -7.53 -5.58
C SER A 96 1.44 -8.28 -4.57
N TRP A 97 0.81 -8.62 -3.45
CA TRP A 97 1.37 -9.46 -2.41
C TRP A 97 0.42 -10.61 -2.10
N PHE A 98 0.94 -11.84 -2.10
CA PHE A 98 0.19 -13.05 -1.77
C PHE A 98 1.02 -13.97 -0.89
N ARG A 99 0.45 -14.44 0.21
CA ARG A 99 1.01 -15.55 0.99
C ARG A 99 -0.03 -16.65 1.09
N GLN A 100 0.31 -17.85 0.62
CA GLN A 100 -0.57 -19.01 0.71
C GLN A 100 -0.87 -19.35 2.18
N ALA A 101 -2.09 -19.78 2.48
CA ALA A 101 -2.44 -20.31 3.79
C ALA A 101 -1.58 -21.55 4.12
N GLY A 102 -0.86 -21.52 5.25
CA GLY A 102 0.10 -22.56 5.63
C GLY A 102 1.45 -22.52 4.89
N GLY A 103 1.63 -21.57 3.97
CA GLY A 103 2.90 -21.33 3.29
C GLY A 103 3.78 -20.36 4.08
N TYR A 104 5.10 -20.57 4.00
CA TYR A 104 6.08 -19.70 4.66
C TYR A 104 6.44 -18.47 3.83
N PHE A 105 6.42 -18.57 2.50
CA PHE A 105 7.02 -17.55 1.63
C PHE A 105 5.96 -16.68 0.95
N PRO A 106 6.06 -15.34 1.08
CA PRO A 106 5.23 -14.45 0.29
C PRO A 106 5.71 -14.40 -1.16
N VAL A 107 4.76 -14.19 -2.07
CA VAL A 107 5.00 -13.90 -3.49
C VAL A 107 4.61 -12.45 -3.73
N CYS A 108 5.59 -11.66 -4.17
CA CYS A 108 5.40 -10.28 -4.57
C CYS A 108 5.56 -10.16 -6.08
N THR A 109 4.58 -9.54 -6.75
CA THR A 109 4.57 -9.42 -8.21
C THR A 109 4.37 -7.96 -8.60
N LEU A 110 5.04 -7.56 -9.68
CA LEU A 110 4.83 -6.28 -10.33
C LEU A 110 4.24 -6.55 -11.72
N THR A 111 2.97 -6.18 -11.92
CA THR A 111 2.24 -6.42 -13.17
C THR A 111 2.08 -5.10 -13.91
N ARG A 112 2.38 -5.06 -15.20
CA ARG A 112 2.16 -3.87 -16.04
C ARG A 112 0.65 -3.68 -16.29
N GLN A 113 0.17 -2.44 -16.15
CA GLN A 113 -1.17 -2.04 -16.60
C GLN A 113 -1.20 -1.76 -18.10
#